data_AF-A0A6A7GE85-F1
#
_entry.id   AF-A0A6A7GE85-F1
#
_cell.length_a   1.000
_cell.length_b   1.000
_cell.length_c   1.000
_cell.angle_alpha   90.00
_cell.angle_beta   90.00
_cell.angle_gamma   90.00
#
_symmetry.space_group_name_H-M   'P 1'
#
loop_
_entity.id
_entity.type
_entity.pdbx_description
1 polymer ?
#
loop_
_entity_poly.entity_id
_entity_poly.type
_entity_poly.pdbx_seq_one_letter_code
_entity_poly.pdbx_strand_id
1 'polypeptide(L)'
;WVNNCVGENNQKYFIPFTLYIALLSLHGLLISAYHFVVCVGSEWRQCSSVSPPTTVVLLLFLIFESLLFSIFTAVMFFTQISAIWNDETGIEHLEMDHRNWERKSRWRSVQAVFGRFSLSWLNPFTMPPLSASHQPYSYAV
;
A
#
# COMPACT_ATOMS: atom_id res chain seq x y z
N TRP A 1 13.11 2.90 4.06
CA TRP A 1 11.75 2.80 4.64
C TRP A 1 11.60 1.65 5.61
N VAL A 2 11.62 0.38 5.17
CA VAL A 2 11.33 -0.77 6.06
C VAL A 2 12.56 -1.55 6.54
N ASN A 3 13.77 -1.12 6.15
CA ASN A 3 15.06 -1.77 6.48
C ASN A 3 15.06 -3.30 6.25
N ASN A 4 14.35 -3.75 5.21
CA ASN A 4 14.24 -5.16 4.82
C ASN A 4 14.00 -5.22 3.31
N CYS A 5 14.38 -6.33 2.68
CA CYS A 5 14.03 -6.60 1.28
C CYS A 5 12.53 -6.89 1.19
N VAL A 6 11.86 -6.40 0.16
CA VAL A 6 10.46 -6.74 -0.12
C VAL A 6 10.41 -7.80 -1.21
N GLY A 7 9.76 -8.93 -0.95
CA GLY A 7 9.59 -10.08 -1.85
C GLY A 7 8.39 -10.93 -1.45
N GLU A 8 8.22 -12.09 -2.07
CA GLU A 8 7.02 -12.95 -1.94
C GLU A 8 6.57 -13.18 -0.47
N ASN A 9 7.53 -13.44 0.43
CA ASN A 9 7.27 -13.74 1.83
C ASN A 9 6.73 -12.56 2.66
N ASN A 10 6.91 -11.31 2.22
CA ASN A 10 6.45 -10.12 2.94
C ASN A 10 5.63 -9.14 2.10
N GLN A 11 5.41 -9.45 0.81
CA GLN A 11 4.62 -8.66 -0.12
C GLN A 11 3.18 -8.46 0.39
N LYS A 12 2.59 -9.49 1.02
CA LYS A 12 1.27 -9.40 1.67
C LYS A 12 1.20 -8.30 2.74
N TYR A 13 2.27 -8.06 3.50
CA TYR A 13 2.28 -7.05 4.55
C TYR A 13 2.65 -5.66 4.01
N PHE A 14 3.52 -5.63 3.01
CA PHE A 14 3.99 -4.39 2.39
C PHE A 14 2.89 -3.66 1.61
N ILE A 15 1.96 -4.39 0.99
CA ILE A 15 0.84 -3.79 0.24
C ILE A 15 -0.13 -3.01 1.16
N PRO A 16 -0.71 -3.60 2.23
CA PRO A 16 -1.49 -2.84 3.21
C PRO A 16 -0.69 -1.73 3.88
N PHE A 17 0.59 -1.95 4.19
CA PHE A 17 1.45 -0.91 4.74
C PHE A 17 1.49 0.33 3.85
N THR A 18 1.82 0.17 2.57
CA THR A 18 1.85 1.29 1.60
C THR A 18 0.49 1.93 1.39
N LEU A 19 -0.59 1.15 1.35
CA LEU A 19 -1.96 1.66 1.29
C LEU A 19 -2.31 2.53 2.50
N TYR A 20 -1.99 2.09 3.72
CA TYR A 20 -2.31 2.84 4.93
C TYR A 20 -1.54 4.15 5.02
N ILE A 21 -0.26 4.17 4.66
CA ILE A 21 0.50 5.43 4.62
C ILE A 21 -0.07 6.36 3.55
N ALA A 22 -0.47 5.85 2.37
CA ALA A 22 -1.11 6.66 1.33
C ALA A 22 -2.42 7.28 1.80
N LEU A 23 -3.26 6.52 2.52
CA LEU A 23 -4.54 7.00 3.06
C LEU A 23 -4.35 8.00 4.21
N LEU A 24 -3.43 7.73 5.14
CA LEU A 24 -3.13 8.65 6.25
C LEU A 24 -2.55 9.98 5.74
N SER A 25 -1.63 9.91 4.77
CA SER A 25 -1.06 11.12 4.17
C SER A 25 -2.09 11.90 3.35
N LEU A 26 -2.94 11.22 2.56
CA LEU A 26 -4.05 11.87 1.87
C LEU A 26 -5.04 12.52 2.85
N HIS A 27 -5.35 11.85 3.96
CA HIS A 27 -6.21 12.42 5.01
C HIS A 27 -5.59 13.68 5.62
N GLY A 28 -4.30 13.64 5.96
CA GLY A 28 -3.56 14.81 6.44
C GLY A 28 -3.54 15.96 5.43
N LEU A 29 -3.37 15.66 4.14
CA LEU A 29 -3.41 16.64 3.04
C LEU A 29 -4.78 17.31 2.96
N LEU A 30 -5.87 16.54 3.00
CA LEU A 30 -7.23 17.07 2.92
C LEU A 30 -7.58 17.95 4.12
N ILE A 31 -7.26 17.51 5.34
CA ILE A 31 -7.49 18.30 6.56
C ILE A 31 -6.67 19.58 6.56
N SER A 32 -5.37 19.50 6.21
CA SER A 32 -4.49 20.67 6.20
C SER A 32 -4.88 21.68 5.12
N ALA A 33 -5.26 21.22 3.92
CA ALA A 33 -5.79 22.08 2.87
C ALA A 33 -7.12 22.74 3.28
N TYR A 34 -8.03 21.98 3.90
CA TYR A 34 -9.28 22.51 4.43
C TYR A 34 -9.02 23.58 5.50
N HIS A 35 -8.16 23.30 6.48
CA HIS A 35 -7.78 24.24 7.53
C HIS A 35 -7.16 25.51 6.95
N PHE A 36 -6.27 25.38 5.96
CA PHE A 36 -5.67 26.52 5.26
C PHE A 36 -6.73 27.40 4.59
N VAL A 37 -7.67 26.80 3.83
CA VAL A 37 -8.74 27.56 3.13
C VAL A 37 -9.64 28.30 4.12
N VAL A 38 -10.08 27.63 5.18
CA VAL A 38 -10.91 28.25 6.23
C VAL A 38 -10.16 29.39 6.90
N CYS A 39 -8.88 29.19 7.21
CA CYS A 39 -8.07 30.18 7.90
C CYS A 39 -7.78 31.41 7.07
N VAL A 40 -7.47 31.23 5.78
CA VAL A 40 -7.34 32.35 4.83
C VAL A 40 -8.64 33.16 4.76
N GLY A 41 -9.80 32.49 4.65
CA GLY A 41 -11.10 33.18 4.59
C GLY A 41 -11.48 33.93 5.87
N SER A 42 -10.93 33.53 7.01
CA SER A 42 -11.15 34.17 8.32
C SER A 42 -10.13 35.25 8.67
N GLU A 43 -9.23 35.63 7.74
CA GLU A 43 -8.09 36.52 8.03
C GLU A 43 -7.22 36.00 9.19
N TRP A 44 -7.10 34.67 9.30
CA TRP A 44 -6.38 33.94 10.35
C TRP A 44 -6.90 34.18 11.77
N ARG A 45 -8.12 34.71 11.92
CA ARG A 45 -8.75 34.95 13.22
C ARG A 45 -9.19 33.61 13.81
N GLN A 46 -8.75 33.31 15.05
CA GLN A 46 -9.10 32.10 15.81
C GLN A 46 -8.63 30.76 15.20
N CYS A 47 -7.60 30.78 14.35
CA CYS A 47 -7.12 29.57 13.66
C CYS A 47 -6.13 28.71 14.44
N SER A 48 -5.42 29.30 15.39
CA SER A 48 -4.34 28.65 16.14
C SER A 48 -4.04 29.44 17.42
N SER A 49 -3.49 28.76 18.43
CA SER A 49 -2.93 29.39 19.62
C SER A 49 -1.54 30.01 19.37
N VAL A 50 -0.90 29.70 18.24
CA VAL A 50 0.37 30.29 17.83
C VAL A 50 0.17 31.40 16.80
N SER A 51 1.23 32.19 16.57
CA SER A 51 1.16 33.34 15.64
C SER A 51 0.75 32.91 14.21
N PRO A 52 0.00 33.74 13.46
CA PRO A 52 -0.39 33.43 12.09
C PRO A 52 0.77 33.05 11.16
N PRO A 53 1.92 33.76 11.17
CA PRO A 53 3.07 33.38 10.33
C PRO A 53 3.61 31.98 10.65
N THR A 54 3.71 31.62 11.93
CA THR A 54 4.13 30.27 12.35
C THR A 54 3.16 29.22 11.83
N THR A 55 1.85 29.45 11.97
CA THR A 55 0.81 28.53 11.51
C THR A 55 0.90 28.31 10.00
N VAL A 56 1.06 29.38 9.22
CA VAL A 56 1.24 29.31 7.76
C VAL A 56 2.42 28.43 7.40
N VAL A 57 3.59 28.67 8.02
CA VAL A 57 4.81 27.90 7.73
C VAL A 57 4.61 26.41 8.05
N LEU A 58 4.03 26.09 9.21
CA LEU A 58 3.75 24.71 9.61
C LEU A 58 2.78 24.02 8.64
N LEU A 59 1.71 24.71 8.22
CA LEU A 59 0.76 24.18 7.25
C LEU A 59 1.40 23.93 5.88
N LEU A 60 2.27 24.82 5.41
CA LEU A 60 2.99 24.64 4.15
C LEU A 60 3.88 23.39 4.17
N PHE A 61 4.65 23.20 5.24
CA PHE A 61 5.46 21.98 5.41
C PHE A 61 4.58 20.73 5.47
N LEU A 62 3.48 20.75 6.23
CA LEU A 62 2.59 19.62 6.38
C LEU A 62 1.90 19.25 5.05
N ILE A 63 1.43 20.23 4.28
CA ILE A 63 0.84 20.03 2.96
C ILE A 63 1.87 19.43 2.00
N PHE A 64 3.08 19.98 1.98
CA PHE A 64 4.16 19.49 1.11
C PHE A 64 4.57 18.06 1.45
N GLU A 65 4.80 17.78 2.75
CA GLU A 65 5.14 16.46 3.24
C GLU A 65 4.03 15.44 2.90
N SER A 66 2.79 15.73 3.26
CA SER A 66 1.65 14.84 3.02
C SER A 66 1.41 14.58 1.53
N LEU A 67 1.57 15.58 0.67
CA LEU A 67 1.46 15.42 -0.78
C LEU A 67 2.55 14.48 -1.32
N LEU A 68 3.81 14.70 -0.93
CA LEU A 68 4.92 13.85 -1.37
C LEU A 68 4.73 12.41 -0.93
N PHE A 69 4.41 12.19 0.34
CA PHE A 69 4.18 10.85 0.88
C PHE A 69 2.98 10.18 0.23
N SER A 70 1.89 10.90 0.01
CA SER A 70 0.69 10.33 -0.62
C SER A 70 0.98 9.85 -2.03
N ILE A 71 1.62 10.68 -2.87
CA ILE A 71 1.96 10.29 -4.25
C ILE A 71 2.95 9.13 -4.25
N PHE A 72 4.04 9.25 -3.49
CA PHE A 72 5.09 8.25 -3.44
C PHE A 72 4.55 6.88 -3.00
N THR A 73 3.79 6.84 -1.90
CA THR A 73 3.25 5.59 -1.37
C THR A 73 2.10 5.03 -2.19
N ALA A 74 1.29 5.89 -2.84
CA ALA A 74 0.28 5.43 -3.79
C ALA A 74 0.92 4.77 -5.01
N VAL A 75 1.96 5.38 -5.59
CA VAL A 75 2.72 4.77 -6.70
C VAL A 75 3.29 3.43 -6.27
N MET A 76 3.93 3.35 -5.09
CA MET A 76 4.44 2.08 -4.56
C MET A 76 3.34 1.03 -4.38
N PHE A 77 2.18 1.41 -3.86
CA PHE A 77 1.03 0.50 -3.74
C PHE A 77 0.62 -0.04 -5.11
N PHE A 78 0.43 0.84 -6.11
CA PHE A 78 0.02 0.43 -7.45
C PHE A 78 1.09 -0.43 -8.15
N THR A 79 2.38 -0.17 -7.94
CA THR A 79 3.43 -1.03 -8.48
C THR A 79 3.38 -2.42 -7.87
N GLN A 80 3.10 -2.56 -6.57
CA GLN A 80 2.97 -3.89 -5.94
C GLN A 80 1.72 -4.64 -6.42
N ILE A 81 0.59 -3.95 -6.64
CA ILE A 81 -0.61 -4.56 -7.22
C ILE A 81 -0.37 -4.95 -8.68
N SER A 82 0.30 -4.08 -9.44
CA SER A 82 0.69 -4.32 -10.84
C SER A 82 1.64 -5.51 -10.95
N ALA A 83 2.61 -5.64 -10.04
CA ALA A 83 3.50 -6.79 -9.97
C ALA A 83 2.70 -8.09 -9.77
N ILE A 84 1.75 -8.12 -8.84
CA ILE A 84 0.87 -9.30 -8.66
C ILE A 84 0.07 -9.62 -9.92
N TRP A 85 -0.38 -8.61 -10.66
CA TRP A 85 -1.16 -8.82 -11.88
C TRP A 85 -0.33 -9.20 -13.10
N ASN A 86 0.97 -8.84 -13.14
CA ASN A 86 1.84 -9.02 -14.29
C ASN A 86 2.90 -10.12 -14.09
N ASP A 87 3.22 -10.55 -12.87
CA ASP A 87 4.23 -11.61 -12.62
C ASP A 87 3.84 -12.98 -13.22
N GLU A 88 2.55 -13.23 -13.51
CA GLU A 88 2.14 -14.41 -14.30
C GLU A 88 2.43 -14.27 -15.81
N THR A 89 2.63 -13.08 -16.39
CA THR A 89 2.93 -12.98 -17.84
C THR A 89 4.36 -13.40 -18.18
N GLY A 90 5.25 -13.55 -17.19
CA GLY A 90 6.66 -13.90 -17.40
C GLY A 90 7.05 -15.36 -17.10
N ILE A 91 6.46 -15.99 -16.07
CA ILE A 91 6.93 -17.30 -15.57
C ILE A 91 5.99 -18.47 -15.92
N GLU A 92 4.68 -18.24 -16.06
CA GLU A 92 3.74 -19.31 -16.45
C GLU A 92 3.84 -19.69 -17.94
N HIS A 93 4.43 -18.83 -18.77
CA HIS A 93 4.61 -19.08 -20.19
C HIS A 93 5.61 -20.21 -20.51
N LEU A 94 6.40 -20.68 -19.54
CA LEU A 94 7.37 -21.76 -19.75
C LEU A 94 6.91 -23.14 -19.25
N GLU A 95 5.78 -23.25 -18.53
CA GLU A 95 5.35 -24.55 -17.95
C GLU A 95 3.91 -24.98 -18.26
N MET A 96 3.07 -24.16 -18.90
CA MET A 96 1.63 -24.47 -19.10
C MET A 96 1.18 -24.49 -20.56
N ASP A 97 1.89 -25.24 -21.40
CA ASP A 97 1.40 -25.69 -22.72
C ASP A 97 0.21 -26.69 -22.62
N HIS A 98 -0.52 -26.79 -21.50
CA HIS A 98 -1.47 -27.90 -21.27
C HIS A 98 -2.74 -27.60 -20.44
N ARG A 99 -3.71 -26.95 -21.09
CA ARG A 99 -5.17 -26.98 -20.80
C ARG A 99 -5.74 -25.90 -19.86
N ASN A 100 -6.70 -25.15 -20.41
CA ASN A 100 -7.74 -24.38 -19.71
C ASN A 100 -7.39 -22.94 -19.27
N TRP A 101 -6.60 -22.27 -20.08
CA TRP A 101 -6.52 -20.81 -20.14
C TRP A 101 -7.86 -20.25 -20.64
N GLU A 102 -8.57 -19.50 -19.80
CA GLU A 102 -9.20 -18.22 -20.18
C GLU A 102 -9.98 -17.64 -18.97
N ARG A 103 -9.57 -16.43 -18.55
CA ARG A 103 -10.27 -15.48 -17.67
C ARG A 103 -10.30 -15.68 -16.14
N LYS A 104 -9.78 -16.78 -15.56
CA LYS A 104 -9.78 -17.01 -14.09
C LYS A 104 -8.45 -16.77 -13.35
N SER A 105 -7.35 -16.39 -13.99
CA SER A 105 -6.02 -16.37 -13.33
C SER A 105 -5.79 -15.15 -12.42
N ARG A 106 -6.06 -13.91 -12.86
CA ARG A 106 -5.76 -12.68 -12.07
C ARG A 106 -6.32 -12.66 -10.64
N TRP A 107 -7.54 -13.17 -10.44
CA TRP A 107 -8.15 -13.27 -9.11
C TRP A 107 -7.53 -14.37 -8.25
N ARG A 108 -7.03 -15.45 -8.87
CA ARG A 108 -6.30 -16.51 -8.18
C ARG A 108 -4.92 -16.03 -7.73
N SER A 109 -4.23 -15.18 -8.50
CA SER A 109 -2.93 -14.61 -8.12
C SER A 109 -3.07 -13.69 -6.89
N VAL A 110 -4.10 -12.84 -6.87
CA VAL A 110 -4.42 -12.05 -5.67
C VAL A 110 -4.82 -12.96 -4.49
N GLN A 111 -5.58 -14.04 -4.74
CA GLN A 111 -5.90 -15.04 -3.72
C GLN A 111 -4.68 -15.84 -3.24
N ALA A 112 -3.61 -15.97 -4.02
CA ALA A 112 -2.38 -16.61 -3.59
C ALA A 112 -1.66 -15.76 -2.53
N VAL A 113 -1.62 -14.44 -2.73
CA VAL A 113 -0.98 -13.49 -1.81
C VAL A 113 -1.84 -13.23 -0.57
N PHE A 114 -3.15 -13.01 -0.73
CA PHE A 114 -4.04 -12.57 0.34
C PHE A 114 -4.95 -13.67 0.90
N GLY A 115 -5.06 -14.82 0.23
CA GLY A 115 -6.03 -15.88 0.56
C GLY A 115 -7.43 -15.60 -0.02
N ARG A 116 -8.43 -16.35 0.45
CA ARG A 116 -9.84 -16.08 0.09
C ARG A 116 -10.23 -14.67 0.54
N PHE A 117 -11.04 -13.99 -0.28
CA PHE A 117 -11.49 -12.63 0.01
C PHE A 117 -12.17 -12.57 1.38
N SER A 118 -11.62 -11.73 2.26
CA SER A 118 -12.09 -11.52 3.64
C SER A 118 -11.50 -10.21 4.18
N LEU A 119 -12.08 -9.67 5.24
CA LEU A 119 -11.54 -8.51 5.96
C LEU A 119 -10.11 -8.75 6.48
N SER A 120 -9.67 -10.02 6.53
CA SER A 120 -8.28 -10.39 6.81
C SER A 120 -7.26 -9.82 5.83
N TRP A 121 -7.65 -9.47 4.59
CA TRP A 121 -6.74 -8.92 3.58
C TRP A 121 -6.10 -7.60 4.02
N LEU A 122 -6.87 -6.80 4.77
CA LEU A 122 -6.43 -5.53 5.33
C LEU A 122 -5.73 -5.71 6.68
N ASN A 123 -5.80 -6.89 7.29
CA ASN A 123 -5.23 -7.15 8.60
C ASN A 123 -3.78 -7.66 8.49
N PRO A 124 -2.78 -6.88 8.93
CA PRO A 124 -1.36 -7.25 8.86
C PRO A 124 -0.97 -8.38 9.82
N PHE A 125 -1.84 -8.77 10.77
CA PHE A 125 -1.58 -9.86 11.71
C PHE A 125 -2.04 -11.23 11.20
N THR A 126 -2.63 -11.29 10.01
CA THR A 126 -3.05 -12.55 9.43
C THR A 126 -1.90 -13.16 8.65
N MET A 127 -1.62 -14.44 8.89
CA MET A 127 -0.61 -15.16 8.13
C MET A 127 -1.04 -15.27 6.66
N PRO A 128 -0.11 -15.19 5.70
CA PRO A 128 -0.41 -15.58 4.31
C PRO A 128 -0.93 -17.01 4.30
N PRO A 129 -1.76 -17.38 3.30
CA PRO A 129 -2.10 -18.78 3.09
C PRO A 129 -0.81 -19.58 3.01
N LEU A 130 -0.73 -20.71 3.73
CA LEU A 130 0.41 -21.61 3.60
C LEU A 130 0.54 -21.97 2.11
N SER A 131 1.60 -21.46 1.47
CA SER A 131 2.03 -21.97 0.18
C SER A 131 2.29 -23.46 0.37
N ALA A 132 1.66 -24.29 -0.45
CA ALA A 132 1.91 -25.74 -0.48
C ALA A 132 3.36 -26.10 -0.86
N SER A 133 4.25 -25.11 -1.00
CA SER A 133 5.67 -25.23 -1.28
C SER A 133 6.56 -25.47 -0.05
N HIS A 134 6.03 -25.44 1.18
CA HIS A 134 6.72 -26.12 2.30
C HIS A 134 6.39 -27.62 2.26
N GLN A 135 6.94 -28.30 1.26
CA GLN A 135 7.47 -29.64 1.51
C GLN A 135 8.56 -29.45 2.58
N PRO A 136 8.41 -29.98 3.81
CA PRO A 136 9.54 -30.03 4.71
C PRO A 136 10.58 -30.88 3.98
N TYR A 137 11.70 -30.28 3.59
CA TYR A 137 12.86 -31.04 3.16
C TYR A 137 13.12 -32.09 4.22
N SER A 138 12.78 -33.33 3.88
CA SER A 138 13.15 -34.49 4.65
C SER A 138 14.66 -34.54 4.54
N TYR A 139 15.35 -34.07 5.58
CA TYR A 139 16.70 -34.53 5.86
C TYR A 139 16.57 -36.02 6.19
N ALA A 140 16.62 -36.85 5.16
CA ALA A 140 16.93 -38.25 5.33
C ALA A 140 18.41 -38.34 5.74
N VAL A 141 18.63 -39.09 6.81
CA VAL A 141 19.92 -39.45 7.42
C VAL A 141 20.88 -40.03 6.39
#